data_AF-Q38727-F1
#
_entry.id   AF-Q38727-F1
#
_cell.length_a   1.000
_cell.length_b   1.000
_cell.length_c   1.000
_cell.angle_alpha   90.00
_cell.angle_beta   90.00
_cell.angle_gamma   90.00
#
_symmetry.space_group_name_H-M   'P 1'
#
loop_
_entity.id
_entity.type
_entity.pdbx_description
1 polymer ?
#
loop_
_entity_poly.entity_id
_entity_poly.type
_entity_poly.pdbx_seq_one_letter_code
_entity_poly.pdbx_strand_id
1 'polypeptide(L)'
;HYPATDIPQAARFLFMKNKVRMICDCRAKHVKVIQDEKLSVDLTLCGSTLRAPHTCHLQYMENMDSIASLVMAVVVNEGDEEETDTVQPQKRKRLWGLVVCHNTTPRFVPYPL
;
A
#
# COMPACT_ATOMS: atom_id res chain seq x y z
N HIS A 1 14.78 -7.65 12.41
CA HIS A 1 14.47 -8.07 11.02
C HIS A 1 13.10 -8.73 11.00
N TYR A 2 12.37 -8.61 9.89
CA TYR A 2 11.05 -9.20 9.69
C TYR A 2 11.10 -10.15 8.49
N PRO A 3 10.33 -11.26 8.49
CA PRO A 3 10.29 -12.18 7.36
C PRO A 3 9.67 -11.52 6.12
N ALA A 4 10.14 -11.92 4.93
CA ALA A 4 9.67 -11.38 3.66
C ALA A 4 8.17 -11.64 3.39
N THR A 5 7.58 -12.59 4.12
CA THR A 5 6.17 -12.98 4.05
C THR A 5 5.23 -11.99 4.74
N ASP A 6 5.71 -11.14 5.65
CA ASP A 6 4.88 -10.14 6.33
C ASP A 6 4.32 -9.10 5.34
N ILE A 7 5.04 -8.86 4.24
CA ILE A 7 4.60 -7.99 3.15
C ILE A 7 4.64 -8.78 1.84
N PRO A 8 3.51 -9.41 1.44
CA PRO A 8 3.44 -10.23 0.24
C PRO A 8 3.84 -9.47 -1.04
N GLN A 9 4.30 -10.20 -2.06
CA GLN A 9 4.72 -9.62 -3.34
C GLN A 9 3.61 -8.76 -3.98
N ALA A 10 2.34 -9.19 -3.89
CA ALA A 10 1.20 -8.43 -4.38
C ALA A 10 1.06 -7.06 -3.69
N ALA A 11 1.28 -6.99 -2.37
CA ALA A 11 1.25 -5.72 -1.62
C ALA A 11 2.42 -4.81 -2.04
N ARG A 12 3.63 -5.37 -2.17
CA ARG A 12 4.81 -4.62 -2.66
C ARG A 12 4.58 -4.05 -4.07
N PHE A 13 3.99 -4.84 -4.97
CA PHE A 13 3.62 -4.38 -6.31
C PHE A 13 2.58 -3.25 -6.24
N LEU A 14 1.58 -3.37 -5.37
CA LEU A 14 0.56 -2.34 -5.23
C LEU A 14 1.15 -1.00 -4.73
N PHE A 15 2.19 -1.04 -3.89
CA PHE A 15 2.90 0.16 -3.44
C PHE A 15 3.67 0.89 -4.55
N MET A 16 4.03 0.20 -5.64
CA MET A 16 4.60 0.86 -6.82
C MET A 16 3.58 1.75 -7.54
N LYS A 17 2.29 1.37 -7.51
CA LYS A 17 1.19 2.13 -8.11
C LYS A 17 0.59 3.14 -7.12
N ASN A 18 0.32 2.72 -5.90
CA ASN A 18 -0.29 3.50 -4.83
C ASN A 18 0.73 3.77 -3.74
N LYS A 19 1.41 4.92 -3.85
CA LYS A 19 2.58 5.22 -3.02
C LYS A 19 2.26 5.52 -1.56
N VAL A 20 1.01 5.82 -1.23
CA VAL A 20 0.58 6.16 0.13
C VAL A 20 -0.66 5.33 0.46
N ARG A 21 -0.68 4.75 1.66
CA ARG A 21 -1.81 3.99 2.17
C ARG A 21 -2.04 4.29 3.65
N MET A 22 -3.29 4.62 4.00
CA MET A 22 -3.70 4.87 5.37
C MET A 22 -4.74 3.83 5.81
N ILE A 23 -4.62 3.37 7.05
CA ILE A 23 -5.64 2.62 7.78
C ILE A 23 -5.89 3.42 9.06
N CYS A 24 -7.09 3.95 9.22
CA CYS A 24 -7.40 4.83 10.35
C CYS A 24 -7.63 4.05 11.64
N ASP A 25 -8.21 2.86 11.52
CA ASP A 25 -8.53 1.96 12.63
C ASP A 25 -8.63 0.52 12.10
N CYS A 26 -7.81 -0.38 12.64
CA CYS A 26 -7.82 -1.80 12.29
C CYS A 26 -9.04 -2.55 12.88
N ARG A 27 -9.69 -2.01 13.91
CA ARG A 27 -10.86 -2.62 14.58
C ARG A 27 -12.19 -2.18 13.95
N ALA A 28 -12.16 -1.21 13.05
CA ALA A 28 -13.35 -0.70 12.40
C ALA A 28 -14.02 -1.76 11.52
N LYS A 29 -15.35 -1.85 11.58
CA LYS A 29 -16.13 -2.77 10.75
C LYS A 29 -16.03 -2.35 9.28
N HIS A 30 -15.66 -3.30 8.42
CA HIS A 30 -15.63 -3.08 6.97
C HIS A 30 -17.04 -2.83 6.42
N VAL A 31 -17.13 -1.94 5.43
CA VAL A 31 -18.38 -1.59 4.74
C VAL A 31 -18.37 -2.21 3.35
N LYS A 32 -19.47 -2.89 3.00
CA LYS A 32 -19.65 -3.50 1.68
C LYS A 32 -19.95 -2.41 0.64
N VAL A 33 -19.25 -2.46 -0.48
CA VAL A 33 -19.58 -1.66 -1.67
C VAL A 33 -20.67 -2.38 -2.47
N ILE A 34 -21.72 -1.65 -2.84
CA ILE A 34 -22.78 -2.16 -3.73
C ILE A 34 -22.45 -1.71 -5.15
N GLN A 35 -22.44 -2.65 -6.08
CA GLN A 35 -22.21 -2.42 -7.51
C GLN A 35 -23.47 -2.74 -8.30
N ASP A 36 -23.63 -2.09 -9.46
CA ASP A 36 -24.74 -2.38 -10.39
C ASP A 36 -24.61 -3.82 -10.92
N GLU A 37 -25.70 -4.59 -10.88
CA GLU A 37 -25.76 -5.96 -11.39
C GLU A 37 -25.47 -6.06 -12.89
N LYS A 38 -25.60 -4.95 -13.63
CA LYS A 38 -25.30 -4.87 -15.06
C LYS A 38 -23.80 -4.85 -15.38
N LEU A 39 -22.94 -4.63 -14.38
CA LEU A 39 -21.49 -4.68 -14.57
C LEU A 39 -21.06 -6.13 -14.83
N SER A 40 -20.43 -6.36 -15.97
CA SER A 40 -19.88 -7.69 -16.33
C SER A 40 -18.59 -8.03 -15.56
N VAL A 41 -17.98 -7.05 -14.89
CA VAL A 41 -16.72 -7.19 -14.15
C VAL A 41 -16.79 -6.36 -12.86
N ASP A 42 -16.21 -6.89 -11.78
CA ASP A 42 -16.12 -6.21 -10.50
C ASP A 42 -15.29 -4.92 -10.55
N LEU A 43 -15.70 -3.93 -9.75
CA LEU A 43 -14.95 -2.69 -9.60
C LEU A 43 -13.59 -2.94 -8.94
N THR A 44 -12.52 -2.45 -9.58
CA THR A 44 -11.18 -2.52 -9.01
C THR A 44 -10.94 -1.38 -8.01
N LEU A 45 -11.03 -1.69 -6.72
CA LEU A 45 -10.81 -0.72 -5.63
C LEU A 45 -9.34 -0.61 -5.19
N CYS A 46 -8.41 -1.25 -5.91
CA CYS A 46 -7.00 -1.29 -5.55
C CYS A 46 -6.37 0.10 -5.34
N GLY A 47 -6.82 1.13 -6.07
CA GLY A 47 -6.39 2.53 -5.94
C GLY A 47 -7.21 3.40 -4.99
N SER A 48 -8.26 2.86 -4.34
CA SER A 48 -9.07 3.62 -3.39
C SER A 48 -8.29 3.88 -2.10
N THR A 49 -8.34 5.12 -1.61
CA THR A 49 -7.76 5.52 -0.31
C THR A 49 -8.49 4.88 0.87
N LEU A 50 -9.77 4.52 0.69
CA LEU A 50 -10.62 3.88 1.70
C LEU A 50 -10.63 2.35 1.59
N ARG A 51 -9.74 1.76 0.77
CA ARG A 51 -9.70 0.31 0.58
C ARG A 51 -9.41 -0.40 1.90
N ALA A 52 -10.36 -1.23 2.32
CA ALA A 52 -10.24 -2.06 3.52
C ALA A 52 -8.96 -2.94 3.50
N PRO A 53 -8.24 -3.06 4.62
CA PRO A 53 -7.17 -4.04 4.78
C PRO A 53 -7.68 -5.48 4.71
N HIS A 54 -6.79 -6.38 4.26
CA HIS A 54 -7.05 -7.81 4.35
C HIS A 54 -7.05 -8.26 5.82
N THR A 55 -7.89 -9.24 6.18
CA THR A 55 -8.07 -9.70 7.57
C THR A 55 -6.79 -10.17 8.24
N CYS A 56 -5.92 -10.88 7.52
CA CYS A 56 -4.59 -11.25 8.02
C CYS A 56 -3.76 -10.02 8.45
N HIS A 57 -3.79 -8.95 7.67
CA HIS A 57 -3.05 -7.72 8.02
C HIS A 57 -3.71 -6.95 9.17
N LEU A 58 -5.04 -7.01 9.32
CA LEU A 58 -5.72 -6.48 10.50
C LEU A 58 -5.26 -7.16 11.78
N GLN A 59 -5.24 -8.50 11.79
CA GLN A 59 -4.77 -9.24 12.95
C GLN A 59 -3.29 -8.96 13.23
N TYR A 60 -2.47 -8.85 12.18
CA TYR A 60 -1.06 -8.46 12.31
C TYR A 60 -0.90 -7.09 12.98
N MET A 61 -1.72 -6.10 12.59
CA MET A 61 -1.75 -4.77 13.20
C MET A 61 -2.18 -4.82 14.67
N GLU A 62 -3.25 -5.56 14.99
CA GLU A 62 -3.72 -5.74 16.37
C GLU A 62 -2.66 -6.41 17.26
N ASN A 63 -1.99 -7.44 16.77
CA ASN A 63 -0.95 -8.16 17.50
C ASN A 63 0.28 -7.29 17.78
N MET A 64 0.49 -6.21 17.02
CA MET A 64 1.57 -5.23 17.21
C MET A 64 1.11 -3.97 17.95
N ASP A 65 -0.12 -3.92 18.47
CA ASP A 65 -0.73 -2.73 19.08
C ASP A 65 -0.72 -1.48 18.16
N SER A 66 -0.79 -1.71 16.85
CA SER A 66 -0.82 -0.66 15.82
C SER A 66 -2.24 -0.45 15.34
N ILE A 67 -3.02 0.39 16.03
CA ILE A 67 -4.43 0.62 15.72
C ILE A 67 -4.62 1.38 14.40
N ALA A 68 -3.79 2.39 14.16
CA ALA A 68 -3.76 3.12 12.91
C ALA A 68 -2.38 3.00 12.26
N SER A 69 -2.34 3.01 10.93
CA SER A 69 -1.11 2.96 10.17
C SER A 69 -1.14 3.88 8.96
N LEU A 70 -0.01 4.53 8.69
CA LEU A 70 0.26 5.25 7.44
C LEU A 70 1.55 4.67 6.84
N VAL A 71 1.46 4.17 5.61
CA VAL A 71 2.58 3.56 4.90
C VAL A 71 2.85 4.34 3.62
N MET A 72 4.12 4.70 3.41
CA MET A 72 4.59 5.42 2.23
C MET A 72 5.70 4.65 1.54
N ALA A 73 5.59 4.52 0.21
CA ALA A 73 6.54 3.78 -0.62
C ALA A 73 7.78 4.61 -0.94
N VAL A 74 8.96 4.06 -0.66
CA VAL A 74 10.24 4.63 -1.08
C VAL A 74 10.65 3.94 -2.38
N VAL A 75 10.53 4.66 -3.50
CA VAL A 75 10.82 4.14 -4.83
C VAL A 75 12.05 4.86 -5.38
N VAL A 76 13.04 4.08 -5.82
CA VAL A 76 14.28 4.56 -6.42
C VAL A 76 14.30 4.20 -7.90
N ASN A 77 15.04 4.98 -8.70
CA ASN A 77 15.34 4.60 -10.08
C ASN A 77 16.53 3.64 -10.07
N GLU A 78 16.47 2.57 -10.86
CA GLU A 78 17.60 1.71 -11.20
C GLU A 78 18.20 2.20 -12.53
N GLY A 79 19.49 2.56 -12.51
CA GLY A 79 20.27 2.86 -13.72
C GLY A 79 20.99 4.21 -13.75
N ASP A 80 21.85 4.50 -12.77
CA ASP A 80 22.84 5.61 -12.84
C ASP A 80 24.29 5.05 -12.75
N GLU A 81 24.54 3.90 -13.41
CA GLU A 81 25.90 3.41 -13.64
C GLU A 81 26.17 3.48 -15.14
N GLU A 82 26.87 4.55 -15.53
CA GLU A 82 27.58 4.79 -16.79
C GLU A 82 26.89 4.33 -18.09
N GLU A 83 26.32 5.32 -18.80
CA GLU A 83 25.91 5.20 -20.20
C GLU A 83 27.06 4.64 -21.06
N THR A 84 26.91 3.41 -21.52
CA THR A 84 27.41 3.00 -22.84
C THR A 84 26.34 2.18 -23.56
N ASP A 85 26.05 2.60 -24.79
CA ASP A 85 25.29 1.92 -25.84
C ASP A 85 23.74 1.93 -25.82
N THR A 86 23.21 2.92 -26.55
CA THR A 86 22.17 2.81 -27.59
C THR A 86 21.07 1.74 -27.43
N VAL A 87 20.07 2.00 -26.58
CA VAL A 87 18.60 1.88 -26.78
C VAL A 87 18.00 2.48 -25.51
N GLN A 88 17.16 3.52 -25.58
CA GLN A 88 16.55 4.18 -24.41
C GLN A 88 16.08 3.15 -23.36
N PRO A 89 16.80 2.96 -22.24
CA PRO A 89 16.34 2.05 -21.23
C PRO A 89 15.22 2.76 -20.49
N GLN A 90 14.00 2.21 -20.52
CA GLN A 90 12.95 2.63 -19.61
C GLN A 90 13.53 2.60 -18.19
N LYS A 91 13.78 3.77 -17.58
CA LYS A 91 14.29 3.89 -16.21
C LYS A 91 13.49 2.94 -15.31
N ARG A 92 14.10 1.82 -14.92
CA ARG A 92 13.43 0.80 -14.10
C ARG A 92 13.24 1.40 -12.72
N LYS A 93 12.05 1.26 -12.14
CA LYS A 93 11.77 1.73 -10.78
C LYS A 93 11.75 0.54 -9.84
N ARG A 94 12.36 0.69 -8.66
CA ARG A 94 12.40 -0.33 -7.63
C ARG A 94 11.84 0.20 -6.32
N LEU A 95 11.00 -0.60 -5.66
CA LEU A 95 10.60 -0.38 -4.28
C LEU A 95 11.81 -0.67 -3.39
N TRP A 96 12.48 0.38 -2.92
CA TRP A 96 13.64 0.25 -2.02
C TRP A 96 13.19 -0.13 -0.61
N GLY A 97 12.09 0.45 -0.15
CA GLY A 97 11.55 0.21 1.18
C GLY A 97 10.25 0.96 1.42
N LEU A 98 9.84 0.97 2.69
CA LEU A 98 8.62 1.62 3.17
C LEU A 98 8.95 2.50 4.37
N VAL A 99 8.38 3.71 4.40
CA VAL A 99 8.24 4.48 5.64
C VAL A 99 6.90 4.08 6.26
N VAL A 100 6.94 3.55 7.48
CA VAL A 100 5.77 3.02 8.19
C VAL A 100 5.58 3.81 9.47
N CYS A 101 4.42 4.44 9.62
CA CYS A 101 4.00 5.12 10.83
C CYS A 101 2.89 4.32 11.50
N HIS A 102 2.96 4.20 12.83
CA HIS A 102 1.96 3.54 13.66
C HIS A 102 1.39 4.52 14.68
N ASN A 103 0.13 4.30 15.08
CA ASN A 103 -0.47 4.99 16.21
C ASN A 103 -1.27 3.98 17.05
N THR A 104 -1.15 4.06 18.37
CA THR A 104 -1.84 3.18 19.32
C THR A 104 -3.33 3.50 19.49
N THR A 105 -3.79 4.59 18.86
CA THR A 105 -5.19 5.02 18.81
C THR A 105 -5.61 5.28 17.37
N PRO A 106 -6.92 5.26 17.06
CA PRO A 106 -7.39 5.62 15.73
C PRO A 106 -6.89 7.00 15.30
N ARG A 107 -6.41 7.12 14.05
CA ARG A 107 -5.87 8.38 13.54
C ARG A 107 -6.17 8.56 12.06
N PHE A 108 -6.82 9.66 11.75
CA PHE A 108 -7.02 10.14 10.39
C PHE A 108 -6.14 11.37 10.16
N VAL A 109 -5.45 11.39 9.02
CA VAL A 109 -4.68 12.55 8.56
C VAL A 109 -5.29 13.03 7.25
N PRO A 110 -5.75 14.29 7.17
CA PRO A 110 -6.39 14.80 5.96
C PRO A 110 -5.37 14.90 4.81
N TYR A 111 -5.86 14.69 3.60
CA TYR A 111 -5.11 15.08 2.41
C TYR A 111 -5.15 16.61 2.29
N PRO A 112 -4.00 17.31 2.22
CA PRO A 112 -4.00 18.75 2.03
C PRO A 112 -4.58 19.09 0.65
N LEU A 113 -5.62 19.92 0.63
CA LEU A 113 -6.24 20.45 -0.60
C LEU A 113 -5.36 21.51 -1.25
#